data_AF-A0A2V5MNT8-F1
#
_entry.id   AF-A0A2V5MNT8-F1
#
_cell.length_a   1.000
_cell.length_b   1.000
_cell.length_c   1.000
_cell.angle_alpha   90.00
_cell.angle_beta   90.00
_cell.angle_gamma   90.00
#
_symmetry.space_group_name_H-M   'P 1'
#
loop_
_entity.id
_entity.type
_entity.pdbx_description
1 polymer ?
#
loop_
_entity_poly.entity_id
_entity_poly.type
_entity_poly.pdbx_seq_one_letter_code
_entity_poly.pdbx_strand_id
1 'polypeptide(L)'
;MKRINLAEPFEKISVALSSLPLTDSSLSPRRKEPFKQTKVTHLLREIYEAANGRQVATTIGLVAIAPPIAPYLKDKPFCVNTQADFFSQALARIADGIRKRPIRHRARPTFNPSRSGLETSSSPKHEKRGLVTSSRA
;
A
#
# COMPACT_ATOMS: atom_id res chain seq x y z
N MET A 1 22.01 -16.45 15.38
CA MET A 1 20.93 -15.49 15.07
C MET A 1 21.33 -14.61 13.89
N LYS A 2 20.49 -14.55 12.85
CA LYS A 2 20.70 -13.74 11.65
C LYS A 2 19.71 -12.58 11.61
N ARG A 3 20.18 -11.43 11.14
CA ARG A 3 19.37 -10.22 11.00
C ARG A 3 19.01 -10.02 9.53
N ILE A 4 17.73 -9.97 9.22
CA ILE A 4 17.20 -9.79 7.86
C ILE A 4 16.43 -8.46 7.82
N ASN A 5 16.75 -7.59 6.88
CA ASN A 5 16.05 -6.31 6.71
C ASN A 5 15.42 -6.26 5.31
N LEU A 6 14.10 -6.08 5.23
CA LEU A 6 13.37 -6.02 3.96
C LEU A 6 13.62 -4.73 3.15
N ALA A 7 14.31 -3.74 3.71
CA ALA A 7 14.82 -2.59 2.97
C ALA A 7 16.07 -2.91 2.13
N GLU A 8 16.71 -4.07 2.34
CA GLU A 8 17.86 -4.49 1.54
C GLU A 8 17.44 -5.08 0.18
N PRO A 9 18.36 -5.23 -0.80
CA PRO A 9 18.08 -5.91 -2.05
C PRO A 9 17.62 -7.36 -1.85
N PHE A 10 16.73 -7.83 -2.72
CA PHE A 10 16.14 -9.16 -2.64
C PHE A 10 17.19 -10.28 -2.64
N GLU A 11 18.26 -10.13 -3.41
CA GLU A 11 19.36 -11.10 -3.54
C GLU A 11 20.09 -11.27 -2.21
N LYS A 12 20.33 -10.16 -1.50
CA LYS A 12 20.99 -10.19 -0.19
C LYS A 12 20.11 -10.91 0.83
N ILE A 13 18.81 -10.63 0.81
CA ILE A 13 17.83 -11.25 1.71
C ILE A 13 17.67 -12.74 1.40
N SER A 14 17.60 -13.13 0.12
CA SER A 14 17.41 -14.52 -0.28
C SER A 14 18.61 -15.40 0.08
N VAL A 15 19.83 -14.88 -0.11
CA VAL A 15 21.07 -15.53 0.38
C VAL A 15 21.07 -15.60 1.90
N ALA A 16 20.67 -14.52 2.57
CA ALA A 16 20.61 -14.49 4.03
C ALA A 16 19.65 -15.54 4.61
N LEU A 17 18.46 -15.68 4.02
CA LEU A 17 17.44 -16.63 4.43
C LEU A 17 17.82 -18.07 4.07
N SER A 18 18.40 -18.30 2.89
CA SER A 18 18.80 -19.63 2.44
C SER A 18 19.93 -20.23 3.27
N SER A 19 20.76 -19.39 3.91
CA SER A 19 21.78 -19.88 4.84
C SER A 19 21.21 -20.29 6.21
N LEU A 20 19.93 -20.09 6.47
CA LEU A 20 19.30 -20.48 7.74
C LEU A 20 18.80 -21.92 7.69
N PRO A 21 18.83 -22.63 8.83
CA PRO A 21 18.18 -23.93 8.97
C PRO A 21 16.68 -23.85 8.63
N LEU A 22 16.15 -24.90 7.99
CA LEU A 22 14.75 -24.97 7.55
C LEU A 22 13.77 -25.05 8.74
N THR A 23 14.14 -25.75 9.82
CA THR A 23 13.34 -25.95 11.04
C THR A 23 14.27 -26.10 12.23
N ASP A 24 13.86 -25.67 13.43
CA ASP A 24 14.55 -26.04 14.67
C ASP A 24 14.41 -27.55 14.87
N SER A 25 15.53 -28.28 14.83
CA SER A 25 15.60 -29.74 14.96
C SER A 25 15.15 -30.28 16.34
N SER A 26 14.49 -29.48 17.19
CA SER A 26 14.13 -29.87 18.57
C SER A 26 12.65 -30.21 18.78
N LEU A 27 11.75 -30.01 17.81
CA LEU A 27 10.30 -30.19 18.03
C LEU A 27 9.62 -31.19 17.07
N SER A 28 9.69 -32.47 17.46
CA SER A 28 8.78 -33.62 17.19
C SER A 28 8.44 -34.05 15.73
N PRO A 29 8.22 -35.36 15.50
CA PRO A 29 7.84 -35.90 14.20
C PRO A 29 6.30 -35.88 14.07
N ARG A 30 5.70 -34.72 13.83
CA ARG A 30 4.27 -34.67 13.48
C ARG A 30 4.08 -33.89 12.19
N ARG A 31 3.90 -34.67 11.12
CA ARG A 31 3.40 -34.27 9.78
C ARG A 31 3.83 -32.87 9.34
N LYS A 32 5.02 -32.76 8.77
CA LYS A 32 5.36 -31.62 7.91
C LYS A 32 5.71 -32.16 6.54
N GLU A 33 4.78 -31.97 5.61
CA GLU A 33 5.08 -32.00 4.17
C GLU A 33 6.42 -31.29 3.93
N PRO A 34 7.36 -31.88 3.18
CA PRO A 34 8.63 -31.23 2.90
C PRO A 34 8.33 -29.89 2.22
N PHE A 35 8.61 -28.80 2.93
CA PHE A 35 8.58 -27.46 2.36
C PHE A 35 9.65 -27.42 1.26
N LYS A 36 9.23 -27.70 0.02
CA LYS A 36 10.12 -27.65 -1.15
C LYS A 36 10.72 -26.25 -1.22
N GLN A 37 12.02 -26.16 -1.47
CA GLN A 37 12.77 -24.89 -1.56
C GLN A 37 12.09 -23.84 -2.46
N THR A 38 11.39 -24.30 -3.52
CA THR A 38 10.59 -23.45 -4.41
C THR A 38 9.48 -22.67 -3.70
N LYS A 39 8.83 -23.27 -2.69
CA LYS A 39 7.78 -22.62 -1.89
C LYS A 39 8.36 -21.51 -1.00
N VAL A 40 9.56 -21.72 -0.45
CA VAL A 40 10.27 -20.75 0.39
C VAL A 40 10.63 -19.50 -0.41
N THR A 41 11.19 -19.67 -1.61
CA THR A 41 11.55 -18.55 -2.49
C THR A 41 10.32 -17.75 -2.93
N HIS A 42 9.23 -18.44 -3.27
CA HIS A 42 7.97 -17.78 -3.64
C HIS A 42 7.42 -16.95 -2.49
N LEU A 43 7.33 -17.52 -1.29
CA LEU A 43 6.80 -16.83 -0.12
C LEU A 43 7.67 -15.63 0.30
N LEU A 44 9.00 -15.78 0.22
CA LEU A 44 9.91 -14.65 0.44
C LEU A 44 9.65 -13.52 -0.55
N ARG A 45 9.44 -13.86 -1.83
CA ARG A 45 9.14 -12.87 -2.87
C ARG A 45 7.83 -12.13 -2.60
N GLU A 46 6.77 -12.84 -2.22
CA GLU A 46 5.49 -12.20 -1.85
C GLU A 46 5.64 -11.23 -0.67
N ILE A 47 6.38 -11.63 0.37
CA ILE A 47 6.66 -10.76 1.53
C ILE A 47 7.47 -9.53 1.11
N TYR A 48 8.49 -9.73 0.26
CA TYR A 48 9.33 -8.65 -0.24
C TYR A 48 8.53 -7.65 -1.09
N GLU A 49 7.71 -8.14 -2.01
CA GLU A 49 6.84 -7.32 -2.86
C GLU A 49 5.76 -6.64 -2.02
N ALA A 50 5.24 -7.28 -0.97
CA ALA A 50 4.31 -6.63 -0.06
C ALA A 50 4.95 -5.42 0.65
N ALA A 51 6.22 -5.53 1.03
CA ALA A 51 6.99 -4.48 1.71
C ALA A 51 7.51 -3.37 0.78
N ASN A 52 7.87 -3.70 -0.46
CA ASN A 52 8.55 -2.80 -1.38
C ASN A 52 7.70 -2.36 -2.58
N GLY A 53 6.59 -3.04 -2.83
CA GLY A 53 5.84 -2.92 -4.07
C GLY A 53 6.47 -3.75 -5.19
N ARG A 54 5.84 -3.71 -6.36
CA ARG A 54 6.35 -4.33 -7.58
C ARG A 54 6.85 -3.25 -8.53
N GLN A 55 8.04 -3.46 -9.07
CA GLN A 55 8.65 -2.59 -10.07
C GLN A 55 9.09 -3.43 -11.26
N VAL A 56 9.07 -2.82 -12.45
CA VAL A 56 9.60 -3.42 -13.68
C VAL A 56 10.58 -2.46 -14.30
N ALA A 57 11.73 -2.99 -14.72
CA ALA A 57 12.69 -2.25 -15.51
C ALA A 57 12.15 -2.03 -16.91
N THR A 58 12.11 -0.78 -17.34
CA THR A 58 11.71 -0.35 -18.67
C THR A 58 12.82 0.50 -19.29
N THR A 59 12.70 0.84 -20.57
CA THR A 59 13.65 1.72 -21.28
C THR A 59 13.78 3.11 -20.66
N ILE A 60 12.75 3.56 -19.93
CA ILE A 60 12.73 4.86 -19.23
C ILE A 60 13.12 4.75 -17.75
N GLY A 61 13.52 3.57 -17.27
CA GLY A 61 13.89 3.30 -15.88
C GLY A 61 12.95 2.34 -15.16
N LEU A 62 13.03 2.30 -13.83
CA LEU A 62 12.18 1.45 -12.99
C LEU A 62 10.78 2.07 -12.84
N VAL A 63 9.77 1.34 -13.30
CA VAL A 63 8.36 1.76 -13.21
C VAL A 63 7.65 0.91 -12.15
N ALA A 64 7.01 1.56 -11.19
CA ALA A 64 6.18 0.88 -10.19
C ALA A 64 4.88 0.38 -10.83
N ILE A 65 4.63 -0.93 -10.74
CA ILE A 65 3.39 -1.57 -11.22
C ILE A 65 2.39 -1.75 -10.08
N ALA A 66 2.89 -1.98 -8.86
CA ALA A 66 2.06 -2.05 -7.67
C ALA A 66 2.75 -1.33 -6.51
N PRO A 67 2.03 -0.46 -5.78
CA PRO A 67 2.58 0.14 -4.58
C PRO A 67 2.75 -0.92 -3.46
N PRO A 68 3.63 -0.68 -2.47
CA PRO A 68 3.75 -1.56 -1.31
C PRO A 68 2.44 -1.60 -0.52
N ILE A 69 1.96 -2.81 -0.21
CA ILE A 69 0.73 -3.02 0.58
C ILE A 69 0.99 -3.13 2.08
N ALA A 70 2.22 -3.44 2.48
CA ALA A 70 2.67 -3.59 3.85
C ALA A 70 4.05 -2.93 4.07
N PRO A 71 4.20 -1.62 3.80
CA PRO A 71 5.49 -0.93 3.88
C PRO A 71 6.13 -0.98 5.28
N TYR A 72 5.31 -1.08 6.33
CA TYR A 72 5.72 -1.18 7.73
C TYR A 72 6.55 -2.43 8.05
N LEU A 73 6.57 -3.43 7.16
CA LEU A 73 7.43 -4.61 7.35
C LEU A 73 8.93 -4.26 7.33
N LYS A 74 9.29 -3.09 6.79
CA LYS A 74 10.67 -2.58 6.71
C LYS A 74 11.10 -1.80 7.94
N ASP A 75 10.16 -1.35 8.78
CA ASP A 75 10.43 -0.45 9.91
C ASP A 75 11.39 -1.08 10.93
N LYS A 76 11.34 -2.42 11.05
CA LYS A 76 12.22 -3.17 11.95
C LYS A 76 12.82 -4.37 11.23
N PRO A 77 14.11 -4.67 11.42
CA PRO A 77 14.69 -5.93 10.96
C PRO A 77 14.02 -7.15 11.65
N PHE A 78 14.11 -8.30 11.00
CA PHE A 78 13.81 -9.62 11.56
C PHE A 78 15.07 -10.19 12.19
N CYS A 79 14.98 -10.64 13.43
CA CYS A 79 16.07 -11.32 14.12
C CYS A 79 15.65 -12.78 14.27
N VAL A 80 16.25 -13.67 13.48
CA VAL A 80 15.75 -15.02 13.28
C VAL A 80 16.86 -16.07 13.37
N ASN A 81 16.51 -17.27 13.84
CA ASN A 81 17.43 -18.41 13.87
C ASN A 81 17.15 -19.43 12.77
N THR A 82 15.93 -19.49 12.26
CA THR A 82 15.49 -20.44 11.22
C THR A 82 14.66 -19.74 10.16
N GLN A 83 14.46 -20.41 9.02
CA GLN A 83 13.55 -19.91 7.98
C GLN A 83 12.10 -19.85 8.48
N ALA A 84 11.66 -20.86 9.24
CA ALA A 84 10.32 -20.91 9.81
C ALA A 84 10.03 -19.72 10.76
N ASP A 85 11.03 -19.33 11.56
CA ASP A 85 10.94 -18.17 12.45
C ASP A 85 10.74 -16.87 11.66
N PHE A 86 11.47 -16.68 10.56
CA PHE A 86 11.26 -15.54 9.66
C PHE A 86 9.83 -15.45 9.14
N PHE A 87 9.29 -16.54 8.58
CA PHE A 87 7.93 -16.53 8.04
C PHE A 87 6.87 -16.33 9.13
N SER A 88 7.09 -16.91 10.31
CA SER A 88 6.19 -16.74 11.46
C SER A 88 6.16 -15.29 11.95
N GLN A 89 7.33 -14.66 12.09
CA GLN A 89 7.44 -13.24 12.43
C GLN A 89 6.82 -12.33 11.36
N ALA A 90 7.03 -12.64 10.06
CA ALA A 90 6.46 -11.87 8.97
C ALA A 90 4.92 -11.92 8.99
N LEU A 91 4.34 -13.12 9.13
CA LEU A 91 2.89 -13.30 9.23
C LEU A 91 2.30 -12.57 10.44
N ALA A 92 2.95 -12.65 11.60
CA ALA A 92 2.52 -11.93 12.80
C ALA A 92 2.46 -10.42 12.57
N ARG A 93 3.50 -9.84 11.95
CA ARG A 93 3.53 -8.40 11.62
C ARG A 93 2.47 -8.03 10.59
N ILE A 94 2.22 -8.88 9.60
CA ILE A 94 1.16 -8.65 8.62
C ILE A 94 -0.20 -8.61 9.32
N ALA A 95 -0.49 -9.59 10.18
CA ALA A 95 -1.73 -9.66 10.94
C ALA A 95 -1.92 -8.44 11.87
N ASP A 96 -0.88 -8.01 12.56
CA ASP A 96 -0.91 -6.82 13.40
C ASP A 96 -1.12 -5.54 12.59
N GLY A 97 -0.47 -5.43 11.43
CA GLY A 97 -0.63 -4.30 10.54
C GLY A 97 -2.05 -4.19 9.95
N ILE A 98 -2.74 -5.32 9.74
CA ILE A 98 -4.15 -5.33 9.34
C ILE A 98 -5.04 -4.79 10.48
N ARG A 99 -4.79 -5.22 11.72
CA ARG A 99 -5.56 -4.81 12.90
C ARG A 99 -5.39 -3.32 13.25
N LYS A 100 -4.21 -2.75 12.97
CA LYS A 100 -3.87 -1.36 13.29
C LYS A 100 -4.27 -0.35 12.22
N ARG A 101 -4.83 -0.78 11.07
CA ARG A 101 -5.34 0.19 10.09
C ARG A 101 -6.55 0.90 10.68
N PRO A 102 -6.52 2.23 10.88
CA PRO A 102 -7.75 2.94 11.20
C PRO A 102 -8.73 2.65 10.05
N ILE A 103 -9.91 2.12 10.40
CA ILE A 103 -11.04 2.10 9.49
C ILE A 103 -11.20 3.55 9.09
N ARG A 104 -10.83 3.89 7.85
CA ARG A 104 -11.19 5.18 7.28
C ARG A 104 -12.71 5.12 7.17
N HIS A 105 -13.40 5.56 8.23
CA HIS A 105 -14.77 6.02 8.10
C HIS A 105 -14.71 7.04 6.98
N ARG A 106 -15.20 6.62 5.82
CA ARG A 106 -15.44 7.47 4.67
C ARG A 106 -16.20 8.65 5.25
N ALA A 107 -15.54 9.79 5.40
CA ALA A 107 -16.21 11.01 5.80
C ALA A 107 -17.32 11.18 4.79
N ARG A 108 -18.56 10.96 5.26
CA ARG A 108 -19.76 11.13 4.47
C ARG A 108 -19.66 12.57 3.95
N PRO A 109 -19.69 12.82 2.64
CA PRO A 109 -19.74 14.19 2.17
C PRO A 109 -20.96 14.82 2.86
N THR A 110 -20.71 15.79 3.73
CA THR A 110 -21.75 16.62 4.31
C THR A 110 -22.33 17.41 3.15
N PHE A 111 -23.36 16.85 2.53
CA PHE A 111 -24.23 17.59 1.63
C PHE A 111 -24.81 18.73 2.46
N ASN A 112 -24.40 19.95 2.16
CA ASN A 112 -24.84 21.17 2.83
C ASN A 112 -26.11 21.64 2.09
N PRO A 113 -27.33 21.43 2.63
CA PRO A 113 -28.55 21.86 1.98
C PRO A 113 -28.86 23.28 2.47
N SER A 114 -28.10 24.26 2.01
CA SER A 114 -28.37 25.66 2.33
C SER A 114 -28.19 26.53 1.09
N ARG A 115 -28.97 26.19 0.06
CA ARG A 115 -29.29 27.11 -1.03
C ARG A 115 -30.62 26.73 -1.68
N SER A 116 -31.66 26.66 -0.86
CA SER A 116 -33.05 26.76 -1.32
C SER A 116 -33.47 28.22 -1.20
N GLY A 117 -33.37 28.94 -2.32
CA GLY A 117 -33.90 30.29 -2.49
C GLY A 117 -34.38 30.41 -3.92
N LEU A 118 -35.47 29.70 -4.22
CA LEU A 118 -36.35 29.99 -5.34
C LEU A 118 -36.90 31.40 -5.11
N GLU A 119 -36.52 32.37 -5.94
CA GLU A 119 -37.45 33.44 -6.28
C GLU A 119 -37.57 33.52 -7.80
N THR A 120 -38.81 33.27 -8.18
CA THR A 120 -39.39 33.24 -9.51
C THR A 120 -39.41 34.62 -10.14
N SER A 121 -39.06 34.65 -11.42
CA SER A 121 -39.59 35.52 -12.47
C SER A 121 -40.62 36.59 -12.08
N SER A 122 -40.35 37.85 -12.40
CA SER A 122 -41.38 38.79 -12.85
C SER A 122 -40.88 39.67 -13.99
N SER A 123 -41.77 39.82 -14.97
CA SER A 123 -41.62 40.28 -16.35
C SER A 123 -41.17 41.75 -16.54
N PRO A 124 -40.75 42.13 -17.76
CA PRO A 124 -40.29 43.49 -18.07
C PRO A 124 -41.46 44.41 -18.45
N LYS A 125 -41.44 45.67 -17.97
CA LYS A 125 -42.27 46.76 -18.50
C LYS A 125 -41.50 48.10 -18.50
N HIS A 126 -41.08 48.46 -19.71
CA HIS A 126 -41.28 49.76 -20.37
C HIS A 126 -40.91 51.08 -19.65
N GLU A 127 -40.04 51.84 -20.35
CA GLU A 127 -40.30 53.25 -20.78
C GLU A 127 -39.90 54.36 -19.77
N LYS A 128 -39.19 55.47 -20.05
CA LYS A 128 -38.90 56.27 -21.27
C LYS A 128 -37.75 57.29 -20.98
N ARG A 129 -37.03 57.67 -22.04
CA ARG A 129 -36.41 58.99 -22.39
C ARG A 129 -35.03 59.43 -21.85
N GLY A 130 -34.23 59.89 -22.83
CA GLY A 130 -33.07 60.78 -22.72
C GLY A 130 -31.98 60.38 -23.74
N LEU A 131 -32.21 60.42 -25.05
CA LEU A 131 -32.04 61.56 -25.99
C LEU A 131 -30.57 62.09 -26.11
N VAL A 132 -29.96 61.81 -27.29
CA VAL A 132 -29.02 62.65 -28.10
C VAL A 132 -27.57 62.77 -27.59
N THR A 133 -26.46 62.62 -28.34
CA THR A 133 -26.14 62.49 -29.79
C THR A 133 -24.65 62.11 -29.95
N SER A 134 -24.30 61.55 -31.14
CA SER A 134 -23.13 61.84 -32.02
C SER A 134 -21.72 62.00 -31.39
N SER A 135 -20.61 61.51 -31.94
CA SER A 135 -20.26 61.36 -33.34
C SER A 135 -19.04 60.47 -33.48
N ARG A 136 -19.00 59.82 -34.64
CA ARG A 136 -17.93 59.02 -35.23
C ARG A 136 -16.75 59.91 -35.66
N ALA A 137 -15.54 59.40 -35.54
CA ALA A 137 -14.45 59.61 -36.48
C ALA A 137 -13.73 58.27 -36.63
#